data_AF-A0A7X6VD30-F1
#
_entry.id   AF-A0A7X6VD30-F1
#
_cell.length_a   1.000
_cell.length_b   1.000
_cell.length_c   1.000
_cell.angle_alpha   90.00
_cell.angle_beta   90.00
_cell.angle_gamma   90.00
#
_symmetry.space_group_name_H-M   'P 1'
#
loop_
_entity.id
_entity.type
_entity.pdbx_description
1 polymer ?
#
loop_
_entity_poly.entity_id
_entity_poly.type
_entity_poly.pdbx_seq_one_letter_code
_entity_poly.pdbx_strand_id
1 'polypeptide(L)' 'MLKIMIVDDEFYFREAIKISLPWAELGFEICGEAKNGRDALKKVEVLKPEI' A
#
# COMPACT_ATOMS: atom_id res chain seq x y z
N MET A 1 -0.36 -4.83 13.75
CA MET A 1 -0.44 -5.19 12.32
C MET A 1 0.68 -4.45 11.61
N LEU A 2 1.38 -5.09 10.67
CA LEU A 2 2.43 -4.48 9.86
C LEU A 2 1.78 -3.56 8.81
N LYS A 3 2.23 -2.31 8.70
CA LYS A 3 1.67 -1.39 7.71
C LYS A 3 2.34 -1.61 6.35
N ILE A 4 1.53 -1.72 5.32
CA ILE A 4 1.97 -1.92 3.95
C ILE A 4 1.50 -0.78 3.07
N MET A 5 2.33 -0.36 2.11
CA MET A 5 1.95 0.62 1.11
C MET A 5 2.04 0.03 -0.31
N ILE A 6 0.93 0.08 -1.05
CA ILE A 6 0.88 -0.46 -2.41
C ILE A 6 1.34 0.61 -3.41
N VAL A 7 2.36 0.32 -4.21
CA VAL A 7 2.91 1.25 -5.21
C VAL A 7 2.86 0.61 -6.59
N ASP A 8 2.06 1.18 -7.48
CA ASP A 8 1.87 0.72 -8.85
C ASP A 8 1.32 1.87 -9.70
N ASP A 9 1.70 2.01 -10.97
CA ASP A 9 1.22 3.09 -11.85
C ASP A 9 -0.17 2.82 -12.44
N GLU A 10 -0.65 1.58 -12.40
CA GLU A 10 -1.99 1.21 -12.85
C GLU A 10 -3.01 1.23 -11.70
N PHE A 11 -4.04 2.08 -11.81
CA PHE A 11 -5.08 2.23 -10.79
C PHE A 11 -5.81 0.90 -10.49
N TYR A 12 -6.24 0.19 -11.53
CA TYR A 12 -7.02 -1.03 -11.37
C TYR A 12 -6.23 -2.17 -10.71
N PHE A 13 -4.91 -2.24 -10.92
CA PHE A 13 -4.06 -3.21 -10.23
C PHE A 13 -3.96 -2.92 -8.74
N ARG A 14 -3.83 -1.64 -8.32
CA ARG A 14 -3.87 -1.28 -6.90
C ARG A 14 -5.19 -1.66 -6.24
N GLU A 15 -6.32 -1.36 -6.89
CA GLU A 15 -7.64 -1.77 -6.37
C GLU A 15 -7.77 -3.28 -6.23
N ALA A 16 -7.30 -4.03 -7.25
CA ALA A 16 -7.32 -5.49 -7.22
C ALA A 16 -6.47 -6.06 -6.06
N ILE A 17 -5.26 -5.55 -5.84
CA ILE A 17 -4.37 -6.00 -4.74
C ILE A 17 -5.00 -5.73 -3.37
N LYS A 18 -5.71 -4.61 -3.19
CA LYS A 18 -6.35 -4.30 -1.91
C LYS A 18 -7.40 -5.33 -1.50
N ILE A 19 -8.06 -5.98 -2.47
CA ILE A 19 -9.12 -6.97 -2.23
C ILE A 19 -8.68 -8.42 -2.49
N SER A 20 -7.46 -8.65 -2.99
CA SER A 20 -7.00 -9.98 -3.39
C SER A 20 -6.62 -10.89 -2.22
N LEU A 21 -6.33 -10.31 -1.06
CA LEU A 21 -5.88 -11.02 0.14
C LEU A 21 -6.64 -10.55 1.39
N PRO A 22 -6.85 -11.42 2.39
CA PRO A 22 -7.40 -11.05 3.68
C PRO A 22 -6.31 -10.38 4.55
N TRP A 23 -5.85 -9.19 4.16
CA TRP A 23 -4.71 -8.49 4.77
C TRP A 23 -4.76 -8.44 6.30
N ALA A 24 -5.93 -8.14 6.86
CA ALA A 24 -6.11 -8.06 8.30
C ALA A 24 -5.89 -9.40 9.02
N GLU A 25 -6.38 -10.51 8.44
CA GLU A 25 -6.19 -11.87 8.98
C GLU A 25 -4.73 -12.32 8.89
N LEU A 26 -4.01 -11.83 7.88
CA LEU A 26 -2.58 -12.05 7.69
C LEU A 26 -1.71 -11.13 8.57
N GLY A 27 -2.32 -10.26 9.38
CA GLY A 27 -1.63 -9.35 10.29
C GLY A 27 -1.10 -8.07 9.64
N PHE A 28 -1.61 -7.70 8.46
CA PHE A 28 -1.23 -6.51 7.70
C PHE A 28 -2.33 -5.45 7.65
N GLU A 29 -1.93 -4.20 7.54
CA GLU A 29 -2.80 -3.04 7.31
C GLU A 29 -2.32 -2.28 6.08
N ILE A 30 -3.17 -2.07 5.08
CA ILE A 30 -2.85 -1.18 3.97
C ILE A 30 -2.94 0.26 4.46
N CYS A 31 -1.79 0.88 4.74
CA CYS A 31 -1.73 2.24 5.27
C CYS A 31 -1.77 3.31 4.19
N GLY A 32 -1.58 2.94 2.92
CA GLY A 32 -1.70 3.85 1.80
C GLY A 32 -1.42 3.21 0.44
N GLU A 33 -1.60 4.02 -0.60
CA GLU A 33 -1.27 3.68 -1.97
C GLU A 33 -0.54 4.82 -2.65
N ALA A 34 0.28 4.52 -3.65
CA ALA A 34 0.96 5.52 -4.47
C ALA A 34 0.96 5.13 -5.96
N LYS A 35 0.81 6.13 -6.82
CA LYS A 35 0.70 5.95 -8.28
C LYS A 35 2.03 5.96 -9.04
N ASN A 36 3.14 6.15 -8.33
CA ASN A 36 4.51 6.12 -8.84
C ASN A 36 5.50 6.32 -7.67
N GLY A 37 6.80 6.16 -7.94
CA GLY A 37 7.85 6.33 -6.93
C GLY A 37 7.92 7.72 -6.30
N ARG A 38 7.61 8.80 -7.03
CA ARG A 38 7.63 10.16 -6.45
C ARG A 38 6.51 10.37 -5.44
N ASP A 39 5.31 9.88 -5.75
CA ASP A 39 4.18 9.90 -4.82
C ASP A 39 4.45 8.99 -3.60
N ALA A 40 5.05 7.82 -3.84
CA ALA A 40 5.44 6.88 -2.78
C ALA A 40 6.43 7.53 -1.79
N LEU A 41 7.51 8.14 -2.30
CA LEU A 41 8.52 8.80 -1.45
C LEU A 41 7.91 9.88 -0.54
N LYS A 42 6.98 10.70 -1.07
CA LYS A 42 6.28 11.71 -0.27
C LYS A 42 5.41 11.10 0.82
N LYS A 43 4.80 9.95 0.56
CA LYS A 43 3.87 9.28 1.47
C LYS A 43 4.60 8.45 2.53
N VAL A 44 5.76 7.86 2.21
CA VAL A 44 6.55 7.05 3.15
C VAL A 44 6.94 7.85 4.40
N GLU A 45 7.29 9.13 4.27
CA GLU A 45 7.69 9.96 5.42
C GLU A 45 6.57 10.13 6.46
N VAL A 46 5.31 10.17 6.00
CA VAL A 46 4.12 10.39 6.83
C VAL A 46 3.54 9.06 7.30
N LEU A 47 3.33 8.12 6.38
CA LEU A 47 2.65 6.85 6.65
C LEU A 47 3.55 5.83 7.34
N LYS A 48 4.88 5.95 7.15
CA LYS A 48 5.90 5.05 7.68
C LYS A 48 5.52 3.57 7.50
N PRO A 49 5.29 3.11 6.25
CA PRO A 49 5.03 1.69 5.98
C PRO A 49 6.26 0.88 6.36
N GLU A 50 6.04 -0.37 6.74
CA GLU A 50 7.08 -1.36 7.01
C GLU A 50 7.36 -2.26 5.80
N ILE A 51 6.41 -2.31 4.84
CA ILE A 51 6.50 -3.04 3.56
C ILE A 51 6.01 -2.15 2.42
#